data_AF-A0A1Q3MM71-F1
#
_entry.id   AF-A0A1Q3MM71-F1
#
_cell.length_a   1.000
_cell.length_b   1.000
_cell.length_c   1.000
_cell.angle_alpha   90.00
_cell.angle_beta   90.00
_cell.angle_gamma   90.00
#
_symmetry.space_group_name_H-M   'P 1'
#
loop_
_entity.id
_entity.type
_entity.pdbx_description
1 polymer ?
#
loop_
_entity_poly.entity_id
_entity_poly.type
_entity_poly.pdbx_seq_one_letter_code
_entity_poly.pdbx_strand_id
1 'polypeptide(L)'
;MVSAVGAAVAQTPKENPLVAVSQGIGTKGLATAAKPTASPAAFKPSGGRIFVKEYVTAIAEDEGQRQALTQLIEKVMTDFESQAKSSGFSNDGASALAFATSLLYSLAKGAELDDEAFLALIDRYQATLNTPAVKGASDRQKQIFYEWTLCTVGAVAAVANADSGKTSTVARAQLIELLGADLDQLSFAGMNVSIKAKVAPETKPTTSTGALASGFSYTVPQGWTKTNSWFVGNHQRGSNVDSALVRFLPPVPAKGSFSDALRAAWKQGAPKELVGAGSGMIYRRYIGDGLMSQFMFGKGKEAGAKAPTLCTVFLIDCGTQWQPVVFAQTLDDPTSTYILGSDYQVQFSYPESAGVAESFFASFKCPAGKGKPLVDKAVLVGNYNYGTGANAQWENIYTGSVTMTYVTYGGTLNLKANGTFDYTYKSASGQIGAAKFGKIVAAGKWSVSGDILQLDYTSYDQGDGYKRKQDKFRIAGVVQYSDGEKICVFKPDLRLVINALTVMDKSDYYSTKK
;
A
#
# COMPACT_ATOMS: atom_id res chain seq x y z
N MET A 1 9.77 26.76 -13.13
CA MET A 1 9.47 27.15 -11.74
C MET A 1 9.33 25.88 -10.95
N VAL A 2 9.96 25.81 -9.78
CA VAL A 2 9.98 24.64 -8.88
C VAL A 2 8.62 23.98 -8.88
N SER A 3 8.51 22.75 -9.42
CA SER A 3 7.28 22.01 -9.22
C SER A 3 7.13 21.85 -7.70
N ALA A 4 5.96 22.16 -7.14
CA ALA A 4 5.66 21.98 -5.71
C ALA A 4 6.04 20.57 -5.20
N VAL A 5 6.11 19.64 -6.15
CA VAL A 5 6.62 18.28 -6.11
C VAL A 5 8.13 18.18 -5.84
N GLY A 6 8.98 18.84 -6.63
CA GLY A 6 10.44 18.84 -6.42
C GLY A 6 10.79 19.39 -5.04
N ALA A 7 10.15 20.49 -4.62
CA ALA A 7 10.34 21.04 -3.28
C ALA A 7 9.90 20.11 -2.14
N ALA A 8 8.98 19.16 -2.36
CA ALA A 8 8.44 18.25 -1.35
C ALA A 8 9.17 16.89 -1.27
N VAL A 9 9.95 16.52 -2.30
CA VAL A 9 10.62 15.20 -2.43
C VAL A 9 12.15 15.35 -2.30
N ALA A 10 12.60 16.34 -1.54
CA ALA A 10 14.01 16.57 -1.38
C ALA A 10 14.74 15.37 -0.77
N GLN A 11 15.97 15.13 -1.24
CA GLN A 11 16.79 14.02 -0.79
C GLN A 11 17.07 14.13 0.70
N THR A 12 16.39 13.33 1.51
CA THR A 12 16.67 13.22 2.94
C THR A 12 18.05 12.57 3.15
N PRO A 13 18.97 13.19 3.92
CA PRO A 13 20.30 12.63 4.13
C PRO A 13 20.23 11.23 4.73
N LYS A 14 20.62 10.22 3.94
CA LYS A 14 20.66 8.82 4.37
C LYS A 14 21.71 8.63 5.46
N GLU A 15 21.42 7.73 6.40
CA GLU A 15 22.36 7.32 7.46
C GLU A 15 22.84 8.46 8.37
N ASN A 16 22.10 9.58 8.43
CA ASN A 16 22.40 10.68 9.34
C ASN A 16 21.65 10.51 10.67
N PRO A 17 22.34 10.40 11.82
CA PRO A 17 21.70 10.15 13.11
C PRO A 17 20.80 11.31 13.57
N LEU A 18 21.07 12.55 13.16
CA LEU A 18 20.20 13.70 13.52
C LEU A 18 18.88 13.64 12.74
N VAL A 19 18.93 13.27 11.46
CA VAL A 19 17.72 13.05 10.63
C VAL A 19 16.83 12.00 11.28
N ALA A 20 17.39 10.84 11.64
CA ALA A 20 16.63 9.75 12.25
C ALA A 20 15.98 10.15 13.60
N VAL A 21 16.69 10.95 14.43
CA VAL A 21 16.11 11.46 15.67
C VAL A 21 15.02 12.49 15.40
N SER A 22 15.23 13.40 14.44
CA SER A 22 14.26 14.44 14.09
C SER A 22 12.95 13.85 13.54
N GLN A 23 13.02 12.90 12.61
CA GLN A 23 11.85 12.20 12.07
C GLN A 23 11.15 11.31 13.11
N GLY A 24 11.87 10.91 14.16
CA GLY A 24 11.31 10.17 15.28
C GLY A 24 10.41 11.02 16.20
N ILE A 25 10.46 12.35 16.11
CA ILE A 25 9.76 13.26 17.04
C ILE A 25 8.24 13.06 16.98
N GLY A 26 7.63 12.88 15.80
CA GLY A 26 6.19 12.67 15.71
C GLY A 26 5.70 11.39 16.40
N THR A 27 6.58 10.40 16.58
CA THR A 27 6.25 9.17 17.31
C THR A 27 6.58 9.25 18.80
N LYS A 28 7.66 9.95 19.18
CA LYS A 28 8.18 9.97 20.55
C LYS A 28 7.82 11.23 21.34
N GLY A 29 7.39 12.27 20.65
CA GLY A 29 7.25 13.63 21.16
C GLY A 29 8.60 14.30 21.40
N LEU A 30 8.53 15.58 21.79
CA LEU A 30 9.70 16.32 22.28
C LEU A 30 10.15 15.81 23.65
N ALA A 31 11.46 15.82 23.89
CA ALA A 31 12.00 15.48 25.19
C ALA A 31 11.56 16.49 26.27
N THR A 32 11.11 15.97 27.41
CA THR A 32 10.77 16.77 28.59
C THR A 32 11.98 17.11 29.47
N ALA A 33 13.12 16.45 29.22
CA ALA A 33 14.38 16.66 29.92
C ALA A 33 14.89 18.10 29.81
N ALA A 34 15.69 18.51 30.79
CA ALA A 34 16.33 19.82 30.79
C ALA A 34 17.27 19.98 29.58
N LYS A 35 17.40 21.24 29.12
CA LYS A 35 18.36 21.62 28.09
C LYS A 35 19.78 21.18 28.49
N PRO A 36 20.55 20.53 27.60
CA PRO A 36 21.93 20.19 27.89
C PRO A 36 22.81 21.46 27.97
N THR A 37 23.89 21.41 28.76
CA THR A 37 24.84 22.53 28.91
C THR A 37 25.51 22.92 27.59
N ALA A 38 25.68 21.97 26.67
CA ALA A 38 26.16 22.21 25.31
C ALA A 38 25.25 21.48 24.32
N SER A 39 24.98 22.11 23.16
CA SER A 39 24.15 21.49 22.13
C SER A 39 24.83 20.24 21.55
N PRO A 40 24.17 19.07 21.59
CA PRO A 40 24.65 17.86 20.91
C PRO A 40 24.75 18.02 19.39
N ALA A 41 23.98 18.95 18.82
CA ALA A 41 23.91 19.23 17.39
C ALA A 41 24.80 20.41 16.94
N ALA A 42 25.58 21.01 17.86
CA ALA A 42 26.61 21.97 17.52
C ALA A 42 27.75 21.32 16.72
N PHE A 43 28.29 22.04 15.73
CA PHE A 43 29.35 21.56 14.86
C PHE A 43 30.36 22.63 14.47
N LYS A 44 31.56 22.19 14.07
CA LYS A 44 32.54 23.06 13.40
C LYS A 44 32.27 23.08 11.88
N PRO A 45 31.99 24.25 11.28
CA PRO A 45 31.70 24.32 9.85
C PRO A 45 32.94 23.98 9.01
N SER A 46 32.72 23.34 7.87
CA SER A 46 33.77 22.96 6.92
C SER A 46 34.35 24.12 6.10
N GLY A 47 33.75 25.32 6.20
CA GLY A 47 34.14 26.52 5.44
C GLY A 47 33.35 26.76 4.15
N GLY A 48 32.43 25.87 3.78
CA GLY A 48 31.51 26.04 2.65
C GLY A 48 30.25 25.17 2.78
N ARG A 49 29.32 25.31 1.83
CA ARG A 49 28.12 24.47 1.73
C ARG A 49 28.49 23.09 1.22
N ILE A 50 28.00 22.04 1.88
CA ILE A 50 28.33 20.64 1.52
C ILE A 50 27.14 19.84 1.04
N PHE A 51 25.91 20.35 1.22
CA PHE A 51 24.68 19.65 0.92
C PHE A 51 23.74 20.43 -0.01
N VAL A 52 23.81 21.76 -0.04
CA VAL A 52 22.93 22.61 -0.89
C VAL A 52 22.91 22.17 -2.35
N LYS A 53 24.08 21.88 -2.95
CA LYS A 53 24.17 21.44 -4.35
C LYS A 53 23.48 20.09 -4.57
N GLU A 54 23.67 19.14 -3.65
CA GLU A 54 23.02 17.82 -3.70
C GLU A 54 21.50 17.99 -3.62
N TYR A 55 21.04 18.80 -2.66
CA TYR A 55 19.62 19.11 -2.46
C TYR A 55 18.99 19.73 -3.71
N VAL A 56 19.60 20.80 -4.25
CA VAL A 56 19.08 21.51 -5.42
C VAL A 56 19.08 20.63 -6.68
N THR A 57 20.11 19.81 -6.86
CA THR A 57 20.18 18.86 -7.98
C THR A 57 19.03 17.86 -7.97
N ALA A 58 18.57 17.46 -6.79
CA ALA A 58 17.46 16.52 -6.64
C ALA A 58 16.09 17.14 -6.99
N ILE A 59 15.94 18.47 -6.88
CA ILE A 59 14.63 19.14 -6.95
C ILE A 59 14.43 20.06 -8.16
N ALA A 60 15.50 20.37 -8.89
CA ALA A 60 15.48 21.27 -10.04
C ALA A 60 15.71 20.52 -11.37
N GLU A 61 14.86 20.84 -12.36
CA GLU A 61 14.80 20.13 -13.65
C GLU A 61 15.89 20.58 -14.65
N ASP A 62 16.30 21.85 -14.57
CA ASP A 62 17.27 22.46 -15.48
C ASP A 62 18.28 23.35 -14.75
N GLU A 63 19.36 23.73 -15.44
CA GLU A 63 20.46 24.50 -14.88
C GLU A 63 20.04 25.92 -14.44
N GLY A 64 19.10 26.55 -15.15
CA GLY A 64 18.57 27.86 -14.77
C GLY A 64 17.78 27.79 -13.47
N GLN A 65 16.97 26.76 -13.30
CA GLN A 65 16.26 26.48 -12.05
C GLN A 65 17.22 26.17 -10.91
N ARG A 66 18.28 25.39 -11.17
CA ARG A 66 19.31 25.08 -10.16
C ARG A 66 19.98 26.34 -9.64
N GLN A 67 20.34 27.26 -10.52
CA GLN A 67 20.95 28.53 -10.12
C GLN A 67 19.99 29.40 -9.29
N ALA A 68 18.75 29.55 -9.75
CA ALA A 68 17.73 30.33 -9.03
C ALA A 68 17.41 29.75 -7.63
N LEU A 69 17.27 28.42 -7.53
CA LEU A 69 17.03 27.74 -6.26
C LEU A 69 18.22 27.82 -5.31
N THR A 70 19.44 27.65 -5.83
CA THR A 70 20.66 27.78 -5.03
C THR A 70 20.75 29.17 -4.42
N GLN A 71 20.56 30.23 -5.22
CA GLN A 71 20.58 31.60 -4.72
C GLN A 71 19.53 31.87 -3.64
N LEU A 72 18.31 31.35 -3.82
CA LEU A 72 17.24 31.55 -2.84
C LEU A 72 17.51 30.79 -1.53
N ILE A 73 17.94 29.53 -1.61
CA ILE A 73 18.29 28.72 -0.44
C ILE A 73 19.47 29.37 0.30
N GLU A 74 20.52 29.76 -0.42
CA GLU A 74 21.68 30.43 0.19
C GLU A 74 21.28 31.73 0.86
N LYS A 75 20.37 32.51 0.27
CA LYS A 75 19.82 33.72 0.91
C LYS A 75 19.12 33.38 2.22
N VAL A 76 18.22 32.38 2.24
CA VAL A 76 17.53 31.95 3.47
C VAL A 76 18.53 31.50 4.53
N MET A 77 19.57 30.75 4.14
CA MET A 77 20.61 30.30 5.06
C MET A 77 21.42 31.47 5.61
N THR A 78 21.81 32.43 4.78
CA THR A 78 22.56 33.62 5.22
C THR A 78 21.72 34.50 6.15
N ASP A 79 20.44 34.70 5.83
CA ASP A 79 19.51 35.47 6.68
C ASP A 79 19.36 34.80 8.06
N PHE A 80 19.17 33.47 8.09
CA PHE A 80 19.12 32.69 9.32
C PHE A 80 20.46 32.74 10.09
N GLU A 81 21.59 32.54 9.41
CA GLU A 81 22.93 32.50 10.05
C GLU A 81 23.30 33.84 10.70
N SER A 82 22.93 34.95 10.06
CA SER A 82 23.14 36.29 10.60
C SER A 82 22.38 36.46 11.92
N GLN A 83 21.11 36.06 11.96
CA GLN A 83 20.28 36.09 13.16
C GLN A 83 20.75 35.10 14.24
N ALA A 84 21.10 33.87 13.83
CA ALA A 84 21.60 32.83 14.72
C ALA A 84 22.92 33.26 15.39
N LYS A 85 23.76 34.04 14.69
CA LYS A 85 24.99 34.60 15.24
C LYS A 85 24.74 35.66 16.31
N SER A 86 23.81 36.58 16.09
CA SER A 86 23.45 37.57 17.11
C SER A 86 22.82 36.93 18.36
N SER A 87 22.14 35.80 18.20
CA SER A 87 21.44 35.11 19.28
C SER A 87 22.22 33.95 19.92
N GLY A 88 23.48 33.73 19.54
CA GLY A 88 24.35 32.71 20.15
C GLY A 88 24.03 31.26 19.77
N PHE A 89 23.35 31.03 18.65
CA PHE A 89 22.93 29.71 18.15
C PHE A 89 23.57 29.34 16.80
N SER A 90 24.68 29.97 16.44
CA SER A 90 25.41 29.66 15.20
C SER A 90 25.85 28.19 15.14
N ASN A 91 25.80 27.61 13.94
CA ASN A 91 26.28 26.26 13.64
C ASN A 91 25.70 25.18 14.58
N ASP A 92 24.39 25.25 14.83
CA ASP A 92 23.66 24.28 15.64
C ASP A 92 22.49 23.70 14.84
N GLY A 93 22.49 22.38 14.64
CA GLY A 93 21.39 21.70 13.97
C GLY A 93 20.05 21.85 14.70
N ALA A 94 20.05 22.00 16.03
CA ALA A 94 18.81 22.19 16.79
C ALA A 94 18.16 23.56 16.52
N SER A 95 18.98 24.61 16.34
CA SER A 95 18.47 25.94 16.02
C SER A 95 17.95 26.03 14.59
N ALA A 96 18.62 25.37 13.64
CA ALA A 96 18.13 25.26 12.27
C ALA A 96 16.81 24.47 12.17
N LEU A 97 16.67 23.38 12.94
CA LEU A 97 15.42 22.63 13.02
C LEU A 97 14.28 23.46 13.65
N ALA A 98 14.58 24.26 14.69
CA ALA A 98 13.61 25.17 15.30
C ALA A 98 13.13 26.22 14.30
N PHE A 99 14.05 26.83 13.54
CA PHE A 99 13.74 27.80 12.51
C PHE A 99 12.87 27.18 11.40
N ALA A 100 13.27 26.01 10.91
CA ALA A 100 12.50 25.30 9.91
C ALA A 100 11.10 24.94 10.39
N THR A 101 10.99 24.40 11.61
CA THR A 101 9.69 24.07 12.21
C THR A 101 8.80 25.30 12.35
N SER A 102 9.33 26.41 12.86
CA SER A 102 8.59 27.67 13.05
C SER A 102 8.04 28.20 11.73
N LEU A 103 8.89 28.31 10.71
CA LEU A 103 8.49 28.88 9.42
C LEU A 103 7.54 27.97 8.66
N LEU A 104 7.78 26.65 8.65
CA LEU A 104 6.88 25.70 7.99
C LEU A 104 5.53 25.61 8.70
N TYR A 105 5.51 25.65 10.04
CA TYR A 105 4.26 25.72 10.80
C TYR A 105 3.48 27.00 10.50
N SER A 106 4.15 28.15 10.44
CA SER A 106 3.53 29.42 10.07
C SER A 106 2.93 29.38 8.68
N LEU A 107 3.66 28.88 7.69
CA LEU A 107 3.18 28.76 6.31
C LEU A 107 2.04 27.73 6.17
N ALA A 108 2.04 26.67 6.97
CA ALA A 108 1.04 25.63 6.90
C ALA A 108 -0.26 25.96 7.66
N LYS A 109 -0.17 26.64 8.81
CA LYS A 109 -1.30 26.93 9.70
C LYS A 109 -1.76 28.40 9.63
N GLY A 110 -0.95 29.29 9.06
CA GLY A 110 -1.18 30.73 9.05
C GLY A 110 -0.97 31.40 10.41
N ALA A 111 -0.10 30.85 11.25
CA ALA A 111 0.16 31.34 12.61
C ALA A 111 1.65 31.35 12.95
N GLU A 112 2.18 32.51 13.30
CA GLU A 112 3.57 32.67 13.70
C GLU A 112 3.80 32.22 15.15
N LEU A 113 4.99 31.68 15.42
CA LEU A 113 5.43 31.43 16.79
C LEU A 113 5.93 32.75 17.37
N ASP A 114 5.56 33.03 18.63
CA ASP A 114 6.20 34.09 19.39
C ASP A 114 7.68 33.75 19.72
N ASP A 115 8.46 34.77 20.05
CA ASP A 115 9.90 34.61 20.32
C ASP A 115 10.18 33.66 21.50
N GLU A 116 9.31 33.65 22.51
CA GLU A 116 9.45 32.77 23.68
C GLU A 116 9.26 31.30 23.30
N ALA A 117 8.26 31.01 22.47
CA ALA A 117 7.99 29.69 21.91
C ALA A 117 9.13 29.24 21.00
N PHE A 118 9.65 30.14 20.17
CA PHE A 118 10.79 29.85 19.32
C PHE A 118 12.04 29.45 20.13
N LEU A 119 12.38 30.23 21.16
CA LEU A 119 13.52 29.93 22.04
C LEU A 119 13.31 28.63 22.84
N ALA A 120 12.11 28.41 23.37
CA ALA A 120 11.78 27.18 24.06
C ALA A 120 11.88 25.95 23.13
N LEU A 121 11.54 26.11 21.85
CA LEU A 121 11.62 25.05 20.86
C LEU A 121 13.07 24.63 20.57
N ILE A 122 14.00 25.59 20.52
CA ILE A 122 15.45 25.29 20.41
C ILE A 122 15.89 24.42 21.58
N ASP A 123 15.56 24.80 22.81
CA ASP A 123 15.93 24.07 24.02
C ASP A 123 15.37 22.64 24.01
N ARG A 124 14.11 22.47 23.58
CA ARG A 124 13.49 21.15 23.43
C ARG A 124 14.14 20.31 22.35
N TYR A 125 14.55 20.89 21.22
CA TYR A 125 15.28 20.15 20.20
C TYR A 125 16.68 19.77 20.66
N GLN A 126 17.39 20.62 21.38
CA GLN A 126 18.69 20.26 21.96
C GLN A 126 18.55 19.10 22.96
N ALA A 127 17.51 19.11 23.81
CA ALA A 127 17.21 18.00 24.70
C ALA A 127 16.82 16.73 23.94
N THR A 128 16.04 16.84 22.86
CA THR A 128 15.59 15.70 22.06
C THR A 128 16.72 15.06 21.26
N LEU A 129 17.60 15.88 20.70
CA LEU A 129 18.80 15.47 19.98
C LEU A 129 19.92 14.99 20.91
N ASN A 130 19.74 15.08 22.24
CA ASN A 130 20.71 14.62 23.23
C ASN A 130 20.73 13.09 23.40
N THR A 131 21.04 12.40 22.30
CA THR A 131 21.14 10.94 22.24
C THR A 131 22.60 10.51 22.04
N PRO A 132 22.97 9.26 22.41
CA PRO A 132 24.31 8.74 22.13
C PRO A 132 24.69 8.81 20.64
N ALA A 133 23.75 8.54 19.74
CA ALA A 133 23.99 8.53 18.30
C ALA A 133 24.33 9.93 17.75
N VAL A 134 23.63 10.97 18.21
CA VAL A 134 23.90 12.36 17.79
C VAL A 134 25.20 12.88 18.41
N LYS A 135 25.49 12.54 19.67
CA LYS A 135 26.76 12.87 20.31
C LYS A 135 27.96 12.26 19.59
N GLY A 136 27.80 11.05 19.03
CA GLY A 136 28.82 10.37 18.22
C GLY A 136 28.87 10.81 16.75
N ALA A 137 27.98 11.70 16.30
CA ALA A 137 27.95 12.17 14.92
C ALA A 137 29.12 13.13 14.62
N SER A 138 29.70 13.00 13.43
CA SER A 138 30.76 13.90 12.95
C SER A 138 30.24 15.32 12.69
N ASP A 139 31.13 16.31 12.73
CA ASP A 139 30.82 17.70 12.34
C ASP A 139 30.22 17.78 10.94
N ARG A 140 30.70 16.94 10.01
CA ARG A 140 30.15 16.83 8.66
C ARG A 140 28.70 16.38 8.67
N GLN A 141 28.35 15.35 9.45
CA GLN A 141 26.96 14.86 9.54
C GLN A 141 26.05 15.92 10.18
N LYS A 142 26.51 16.61 11.21
CA LYS A 142 25.76 17.71 11.84
C LYS A 142 25.56 18.90 10.90
N GLN A 143 26.60 19.25 10.12
CA GLN A 143 26.50 20.27 9.07
C GLN A 143 25.53 19.84 7.97
N ILE A 144 25.57 18.59 7.49
CA ILE A 144 24.60 18.09 6.49
C ILE A 144 23.17 18.21 7.01
N PHE A 145 22.91 17.82 8.27
CA PHE A 145 21.59 17.96 8.88
C PHE A 145 21.15 19.42 8.96
N TYR A 146 22.04 20.30 9.43
CA TYR A 146 21.82 21.75 9.47
C TYR A 146 21.45 22.30 8.09
N GLU A 147 22.24 21.99 7.06
CA GLU A 147 21.98 22.47 5.71
C GLU A 147 20.70 21.89 5.13
N TRP A 148 20.42 20.59 5.34
CA TRP A 148 19.17 19.96 4.92
C TRP A 148 17.96 20.68 5.51
N THR A 149 17.93 20.91 6.83
CA THR A 149 16.81 21.61 7.47
C THR A 149 16.57 22.99 6.87
N LEU A 150 17.61 23.77 6.57
CA LEU A 150 17.45 25.10 5.96
C LEU A 150 17.10 25.03 4.46
N CYS A 151 17.59 24.02 3.75
CA CYS A 151 17.22 23.77 2.36
C CYS A 151 15.72 23.47 2.22
N THR A 152 15.12 22.72 3.17
CA THR A 152 13.66 22.48 3.17
C THR A 152 12.87 23.77 3.21
N VAL A 153 13.28 24.71 4.06
CA VAL A 153 12.68 26.04 4.17
C VAL A 153 12.85 26.85 2.89
N GLY A 154 14.07 26.90 2.36
CA GLY A 154 14.35 27.64 1.12
C GLY A 154 13.56 27.10 -0.08
N ALA A 155 13.32 25.79 -0.14
CA ALA A 155 12.46 25.18 -1.15
C ALA A 155 10.99 25.62 -1.02
N VAL A 156 10.45 25.69 0.21
CA VAL A 156 9.08 26.18 0.43
C VAL A 156 8.96 27.66 0.12
N ALA A 157 9.98 28.48 0.46
CA ALA A 157 10.02 29.88 0.07
C ALA A 157 10.02 30.05 -1.46
N ALA A 158 10.68 29.14 -2.20
CA ALA A 158 10.64 29.13 -3.66
C ALA A 158 9.23 28.86 -4.19
N VAL A 159 8.51 27.92 -3.57
CA VAL A 159 7.11 27.62 -3.91
C VAL A 159 6.21 28.82 -3.59
N ALA A 160 6.41 29.49 -2.45
CA ALA A 160 5.62 30.66 -2.07
C ALA A 160 5.74 31.80 -3.09
N ASN A 161 6.94 32.00 -3.65
CA ASN A 161 7.18 33.01 -4.70
C ASN A 161 6.58 32.63 -6.06
N ALA A 162 6.37 31.33 -6.33
CA ALA A 162 5.88 30.83 -7.61
C ALA A 162 4.36 30.57 -7.63
N ASP A 163 3.80 30.05 -6.53
CA ASP A 163 2.40 29.63 -6.41
C ASP A 163 1.98 29.64 -4.93
N SER A 164 1.52 30.79 -4.46
CA SER A 164 1.11 30.98 -3.07
C SER A 164 -0.01 30.00 -2.63
N GLY A 165 -0.86 29.56 -3.56
CA GLY A 165 -1.96 28.63 -3.32
C GLY A 165 -1.52 27.21 -2.92
N LYS A 166 -0.26 26.84 -3.16
CA LYS A 166 0.31 25.52 -2.78
C LYS A 166 1.22 25.57 -1.57
N THR A 167 1.54 26.75 -1.06
CA THR A 167 2.54 26.97 -0.01
C THR A 167 2.21 26.21 1.26
N SER A 168 0.96 26.27 1.73
CA SER A 168 0.53 25.59 2.95
C SER A 168 0.62 24.07 2.87
N THR A 169 0.34 23.51 1.69
CA THR A 169 0.41 22.06 1.44
C THR A 169 1.86 21.58 1.43
N VAL A 170 2.75 22.29 0.74
CA VAL A 170 4.18 21.95 0.69
C VAL A 170 4.83 22.17 2.06
N ALA A 171 4.48 23.24 2.77
CA ALA A 171 4.96 23.50 4.12
C ALA A 171 4.59 22.37 5.09
N ARG A 172 3.34 21.88 5.04
CA ARG A 172 2.91 20.72 5.83
C ARG A 172 3.68 19.45 5.48
N ALA A 173 3.88 19.18 4.19
CA ALA A 173 4.64 18.00 3.75
C ALA A 173 6.10 18.05 4.25
N GLN A 174 6.75 19.21 4.14
CA GLN A 174 8.12 19.39 4.64
C GLN A 174 8.21 19.31 6.16
N LEU A 175 7.21 19.80 6.88
CA LEU A 175 7.15 19.66 8.33
C LEU A 175 7.04 18.18 8.75
N ILE A 176 6.23 17.39 8.05
CA ILE A 176 6.12 15.94 8.27
C ILE A 176 7.45 15.25 7.94
N GLU A 177 8.13 15.64 6.86
CA GLU A 177 9.42 15.06 6.50
C GLU A 177 10.53 15.39 7.51
N LEU A 178 10.54 16.60 8.08
CA LEU A 178 11.51 17.00 9.10
C LEU A 178 11.27 16.32 10.46
N LEU A 179 10.02 16.19 10.87
CA LEU A 179 9.66 15.84 12.26
C LEU A 179 8.97 14.48 12.42
N GLY A 180 8.46 13.91 11.33
CA GLY A 180 7.52 12.80 11.36
C GLY A 180 6.19 13.14 12.05
N ALA A 181 5.91 14.42 12.29
CA ALA A 181 4.76 14.93 13.06
C ALA A 181 3.81 15.71 12.16
N ASP A 182 2.50 15.50 12.33
CA ASP A 182 1.46 16.30 11.66
C ASP A 182 1.08 17.55 12.48
N LEU A 183 0.46 18.54 11.86
CA LEU A 183 0.16 19.86 12.44
C LEU A 183 -0.68 19.81 13.72
N ASP A 184 -1.54 18.80 13.84
CA ASP A 184 -2.40 18.57 15.02
C ASP A 184 -1.60 18.09 16.25
N GLN A 185 -0.38 17.59 16.05
CA GLN A 185 0.53 17.21 17.11
C GLN A 185 1.31 18.39 17.68
N LEU A 186 1.40 19.50 16.95
CA LEU A 186 2.17 20.69 17.33
C LEU A 186 1.31 21.64 18.15
N SER A 187 1.80 22.01 19.33
CA SER A 187 1.19 23.01 20.20
C SER A 187 2.27 23.95 20.71
N PHE A 188 2.16 25.22 20.33
CA PHE A 188 3.06 26.30 20.72
C PHE A 188 2.24 27.41 21.39
N ALA A 189 2.56 27.71 22.65
CA ALA A 189 1.93 28.78 23.41
C ALA A 189 2.94 29.33 24.43
N GLY A 190 3.64 30.43 24.08
CA GLY A 190 4.80 30.91 24.84
C GLY A 190 5.80 29.78 25.11
N MET A 191 6.32 29.70 26.34
CA MET A 191 7.24 28.63 26.74
C MET A 191 6.67 27.20 26.69
N ASN A 192 5.35 27.02 26.56
CA ASN A 192 4.71 25.71 26.48
C ASN A 192 4.73 25.19 25.03
N VAL A 193 5.91 24.77 24.59
CA VAL A 193 6.10 24.10 23.31
C VAL A 193 6.04 22.59 23.49
N SER A 194 5.17 21.95 22.72
CA SER A 194 5.06 20.50 22.70
C SER A 194 4.80 20.02 21.28
N ILE A 195 5.49 18.94 20.92
CA ILE A 195 5.07 18.06 19.84
C ILE A 195 4.61 16.82 20.55
N LYS A 196 3.29 16.62 20.58
CA LYS A 196 2.72 15.44 21.20
C LYS A 196 3.20 14.24 20.42
N ALA A 197 3.80 13.28 21.13
CA ALA A 197 3.90 11.93 20.59
C ALA A 197 2.53 11.55 20.04
N LYS A 198 2.47 10.85 18.91
CA LYS A 198 1.23 10.24 18.47
C LYS A 198 0.85 9.19 19.52
N VAL A 199 0.17 9.63 20.58
CA VAL A 199 -0.37 8.77 21.61
C VAL A 199 -1.47 8.00 20.91
N ALA A 200 -1.26 6.69 20.72
CA ALA A 200 -2.36 5.79 20.40
C ALA A 200 -3.48 6.11 21.41
N PRO A 201 -4.72 6.35 20.95
CA PRO A 201 -5.79 6.86 21.81
C PRO A 201 -5.85 6.10 23.14
N GLU A 202 -5.92 6.86 24.25
CA GLU A 202 -5.96 6.33 25.61
C GLU A 202 -6.99 5.20 25.72
N THR A 203 -6.47 4.05 26.11
CA THR A 203 -7.21 2.83 26.41
C THR A 203 -8.12 3.04 27.62
N LYS A 204 -9.42 3.25 27.38
CA LYS A 204 -10.43 2.59 28.22
C LYS A 204 -10.15 1.08 28.14
N PRO A 205 -10.15 0.31 29.24
CA PRO A 205 -9.80 -1.10 29.21
C PRO A 205 -10.83 -1.85 28.37
N THR A 206 -10.50 -1.98 27.09
CA THR A 206 -11.09 -2.88 26.14
C THR A 206 -9.88 -3.53 25.48
N THR A 207 -9.58 -4.73 25.94
CA THR A 207 -8.62 -5.65 25.34
C THR A 207 -8.74 -5.66 23.82
N SER A 208 -7.79 -5.05 23.10
CA SER A 208 -7.28 -5.61 21.84
C SER A 208 -6.00 -4.91 21.35
N THR A 209 -4.85 -5.22 21.94
CA THR A 209 -3.86 -5.91 21.09
C THR A 209 -4.60 -7.17 20.67
N GLY A 210 -5.03 -7.28 19.41
CA GLY A 210 -5.74 -8.47 18.97
C GLY A 210 -4.80 -9.65 19.22
N ALA A 211 -5.02 -10.39 20.32
CA ALA A 211 -4.29 -11.60 20.62
C ALA A 211 -4.41 -12.44 19.37
N LEU A 212 -3.31 -12.83 18.72
CA LEU A 212 -3.43 -13.65 17.51
C LEU A 212 -4.22 -14.92 17.84
N ALA A 213 -4.89 -15.50 16.85
CA ALA A 213 -5.49 -16.82 17.03
C ALA A 213 -4.45 -17.78 17.64
N SER A 214 -4.87 -18.61 18.59
CA SER A 214 -3.96 -19.52 19.27
C SER A 214 -3.18 -20.38 18.27
N GLY A 215 -1.84 -20.34 18.34
CA GLY A 215 -0.95 -21.07 17.43
C GLY A 215 -0.69 -20.38 16.09
N PHE A 216 -1.33 -19.25 15.80
CA PHE A 216 -0.99 -18.41 14.64
C PHE A 216 0.33 -17.67 14.90
N SER A 217 1.24 -17.75 13.94
CA SER A 217 2.52 -17.04 13.99
C SER A 217 2.93 -16.58 12.60
N TYR A 218 3.81 -15.58 12.57
CA TYR A 218 4.38 -15.03 11.34
C TYR A 218 5.78 -14.50 11.61
N THR A 219 6.56 -14.32 10.55
CA THR A 219 7.78 -13.52 10.58
C THR A 219 7.63 -12.33 9.66
N VAL A 220 8.11 -11.17 10.08
CA VAL A 220 8.13 -9.96 9.25
C VAL A 220 9.28 -10.11 8.25
N PRO A 221 9.03 -10.11 6.93
CA PRO A 221 10.10 -10.24 5.95
C PRO A 221 11.05 -9.05 5.99
N GLN A 222 12.28 -9.24 5.51
CA GLN A 222 13.26 -8.15 5.42
C GLN A 222 12.72 -7.01 4.55
N GLY A 223 12.99 -5.76 4.96
CA GLY A 223 12.56 -4.56 4.22
C GLY A 223 11.13 -4.10 4.55
N TRP A 224 10.37 -4.86 5.34
CA TRP A 224 9.09 -4.41 5.86
C TRP A 224 9.26 -3.56 7.11
N THR A 225 8.46 -2.53 7.23
CA THR A 225 8.42 -1.63 8.40
C THR A 225 7.08 -1.73 9.09
N LYS A 226 7.04 -1.51 10.41
CA LYS A 226 5.79 -1.47 11.15
C LYS A 226 5.39 -0.02 11.42
N THR A 227 4.22 0.37 10.93
CA THR A 227 3.64 1.71 11.07
C THR A 227 2.27 1.58 11.71
N ASN A 228 2.14 1.97 12.98
CA ASN A 228 0.94 1.72 13.80
C ASN A 228 0.59 0.22 13.85
N SER A 229 -0.64 -0.14 13.46
CA SER A 229 -1.10 -1.54 13.35
C SER A 229 -0.72 -2.20 12.03
N TRP A 230 -0.13 -1.47 11.09
CA TRP A 230 0.20 -1.96 9.76
C TRP A 230 1.66 -2.36 9.67
N PHE A 231 1.91 -3.39 8.88
CA PHE A 231 3.21 -3.67 8.32
C PHE A 231 3.19 -3.21 6.86
N VAL A 232 4.22 -2.49 6.44
CA VAL A 232 4.31 -1.86 5.13
C VAL A 232 5.53 -2.38 4.42
N GLY A 233 5.32 -2.97 3.24
CA GLY A 233 6.35 -3.39 2.31
C GLY A 233 6.20 -2.59 1.03
N ASN A 234 7.31 -2.10 0.47
CA ASN A 234 7.29 -1.20 -0.67
C ASN A 234 8.07 -1.80 -1.85
N HIS A 235 7.58 -1.53 -3.06
CA HIS A 235 8.28 -1.75 -4.31
C HIS A 235 8.44 -0.43 -5.05
N GLN A 236 9.67 -0.12 -5.47
CA GLN A 236 9.96 1.10 -6.21
C GLN A 236 9.81 0.87 -7.71
N ARG A 237 8.90 1.58 -8.36
CA ARG A 237 8.69 1.52 -9.82
C ARG A 237 8.82 2.92 -10.43
N GLY A 238 10.06 3.28 -10.79
CA GLY A 238 10.37 4.65 -11.20
C GLY A 238 10.19 5.63 -10.04
N SER A 239 9.38 6.68 -10.24
CA SER A 239 9.02 7.66 -9.20
C SER A 239 7.88 7.20 -8.28
N ASN A 240 7.19 6.11 -8.65
CA ASN A 240 6.05 5.59 -7.90
C ASN A 240 6.49 4.58 -6.85
N VAL A 241 5.77 4.55 -5.72
CA VAL A 241 5.91 3.53 -4.68
C VAL A 241 4.65 2.66 -4.71
N ASP A 242 4.82 1.40 -5.09
CA ASP A 242 3.77 0.39 -5.03
C ASP A 242 3.84 -0.26 -3.63
N SER A 243 2.84 0.00 -2.79
CA SER A 243 2.87 -0.37 -1.37
C SER A 243 1.92 -1.52 -1.05
N ALA A 244 2.39 -2.40 -0.19
CA ALA A 244 1.69 -3.55 0.36
C ALA A 244 1.55 -3.35 1.87
N LEU A 245 0.33 -3.18 2.36
CA LEU A 245 0.06 -2.97 3.78
C LEU A 245 -0.68 -4.17 4.35
N VAL A 246 -0.14 -4.77 5.40
CA VAL A 246 -0.73 -5.93 6.09
C VAL A 246 -1.02 -5.60 7.55
N ARG A 247 -2.21 -5.92 8.05
CA ARG A 247 -2.52 -5.88 9.49
C ARG A 247 -3.37 -7.06 9.93
N PHE A 248 -3.32 -7.34 11.23
CA PHE A 248 -4.11 -8.40 11.86
C PHE A 248 -5.28 -7.80 12.63
N LEU A 249 -6.47 -8.38 12.46
CA LEU A 249 -7.62 -8.09 13.33
C LEU A 249 -7.65 -9.09 14.50
N PRO A 250 -8.42 -8.81 15.56
CA PRO A 250 -8.67 -9.80 16.60
C PRO A 250 -9.23 -11.11 16.02
N PRO A 251 -8.82 -12.27 16.55
CA PRO A 251 -9.30 -13.56 16.09
C PRO A 251 -10.75 -13.71 16.47
N VAL A 252 -11.48 -14.43 15.63
CA VAL A 252 -12.88 -14.75 15.85
C VAL A 252 -13.00 -16.22 16.25
N PRO A 253 -13.87 -16.59 17.20
CA PRO A 253 -14.15 -17.99 17.48
C PRO A 253 -14.64 -18.72 16.21
N ALA A 254 -14.17 -19.95 16.00
CA ALA A 254 -14.59 -20.78 14.87
C ALA A 254 -16.02 -21.33 15.08
N LYS A 255 -17.02 -20.44 14.99
CA LYS A 255 -18.43 -20.74 15.19
C LYS A 255 -19.25 -20.27 14.00
N GLY A 256 -20.18 -21.11 13.55
CA GLY A 256 -21.07 -20.79 12.43
C GLY A 256 -20.38 -20.85 11.07
N SER A 257 -20.85 -20.02 10.15
CA SER A 257 -20.38 -19.97 8.76
C SER A 257 -19.08 -19.18 8.65
N PHE A 258 -18.06 -19.80 8.05
CA PHE A 258 -16.78 -19.14 7.74
C PHE A 258 -16.98 -17.92 6.84
N SER A 259 -17.91 -18.03 5.88
CA SER A 259 -18.29 -16.97 4.95
C SER A 259 -18.89 -15.77 5.67
N ASP A 260 -19.76 -15.99 6.65
CA ASP A 260 -20.41 -14.90 7.38
C ASP A 260 -19.44 -14.21 8.32
N ALA A 261 -18.55 -14.98 8.96
CA ALA A 261 -17.46 -14.42 9.75
C ALA A 261 -16.48 -13.60 8.90
N LEU A 262 -16.19 -14.03 7.67
CA LEU A 262 -15.37 -13.25 6.73
C LEU A 262 -16.07 -11.93 6.35
N ARG A 263 -17.38 -11.96 6.07
CA ARG A 263 -18.16 -10.74 5.80
C ARG A 263 -18.21 -9.80 7.00
N ALA A 264 -18.26 -10.34 8.22
CA ALA A 264 -18.15 -9.54 9.44
C ALA A 264 -16.75 -8.92 9.60
N ALA A 265 -15.69 -9.71 9.35
CA ALA A 265 -14.32 -9.22 9.36
C ALA A 265 -14.08 -8.13 8.30
N TRP A 266 -14.72 -8.23 7.13
CA TRP A 266 -14.71 -7.17 6.12
C TRP A 266 -15.29 -5.86 6.65
N LYS A 267 -16.48 -5.90 7.25
CA LYS A 267 -17.13 -4.71 7.83
C LYS A 267 -16.29 -4.04 8.93
N GLN A 268 -15.49 -4.82 9.66
CA GLN A 268 -14.60 -4.34 10.70
C GLN A 268 -13.24 -3.85 10.16
N GLY A 269 -12.72 -4.53 9.15
CA GLY A 269 -11.33 -4.41 8.69
C GLY A 269 -11.12 -3.57 7.44
N ALA A 270 -12.12 -3.44 6.57
CA ALA A 270 -12.02 -2.61 5.39
C ALA A 270 -12.06 -1.12 5.77
N PRO A 271 -11.42 -0.24 4.98
CA PRO A 271 -11.65 1.19 5.08
C PRO A 271 -13.14 1.53 5.01
N LYS A 272 -13.57 2.55 5.76
CA LYS A 272 -15.00 2.89 5.92
C LYS A 272 -15.69 3.11 4.57
N GLU A 273 -14.99 3.77 3.65
CA GLU A 273 -15.43 4.09 2.30
C GLU A 273 -15.58 2.84 1.42
N LEU A 274 -14.85 1.77 1.74
CA LEU A 274 -14.85 0.51 0.99
C LEU A 274 -15.81 -0.53 1.55
N VAL A 275 -16.41 -0.34 2.73
CA VAL A 275 -17.29 -1.35 3.35
C VAL A 275 -18.40 -1.81 2.38
N GLY A 276 -18.98 -0.89 1.61
CA GLY A 276 -20.00 -1.18 0.59
C GLY A 276 -19.47 -1.74 -0.74
N ALA A 277 -18.16 -1.68 -0.98
CA ALA A 277 -17.51 -2.12 -2.21
C ALA A 277 -16.98 -3.57 -2.14
N GLY A 278 -17.25 -4.28 -1.04
CA GLY A 278 -16.82 -5.66 -0.87
C GLY A 278 -17.49 -6.61 -1.87
N SER A 279 -16.71 -7.49 -2.49
CA SER A 279 -17.22 -8.47 -3.44
C SER A 279 -18.33 -9.34 -2.85
N GLY A 280 -19.37 -9.58 -3.64
CA GLY A 280 -20.41 -10.56 -3.32
C GLY A 280 -19.87 -11.99 -3.29
N MET A 281 -18.80 -12.25 -4.06
CA MET A 281 -18.13 -13.54 -4.14
C MET A 281 -17.14 -13.75 -3.00
N ILE A 282 -17.00 -15.02 -2.58
CA ILE A 282 -16.00 -15.44 -1.61
C ILE A 282 -15.00 -16.35 -2.31
N TYR A 283 -13.75 -15.93 -2.25
CA TYR A 283 -12.63 -16.61 -2.88
C TYR A 283 -11.84 -17.38 -1.84
N ARG A 284 -11.06 -18.35 -2.28
CA ARG A 284 -10.35 -19.29 -1.40
C ARG A 284 -8.97 -19.57 -1.96
N ARG A 285 -8.01 -19.76 -1.06
CA ARG A 285 -6.64 -20.16 -1.40
C ARG A 285 -5.95 -20.77 -0.19
N TYR A 286 -4.83 -21.43 -0.44
CA TYR A 286 -3.85 -21.69 0.61
C TYR A 286 -2.93 -20.49 0.79
N ILE A 287 -2.56 -20.22 2.05
CA ILE A 287 -1.60 -19.19 2.47
C ILE A 287 -0.54 -19.81 3.37
N GLY A 288 0.69 -19.28 3.33
CA GLY A 288 1.77 -19.71 4.22
C GLY A 288 2.10 -21.18 4.04
N ASP A 289 2.15 -21.92 5.14
CA ASP A 289 2.49 -23.34 5.15
C ASP A 289 1.34 -24.30 4.75
N GLY A 290 0.37 -23.81 3.98
CA GLY A 290 -0.79 -24.58 3.50
C GLY A 290 -2.05 -24.35 4.34
N LEU A 291 -2.24 -23.13 4.85
CA LEU A 291 -3.39 -22.75 5.67
C LEU A 291 -4.60 -22.46 4.79
N MET A 292 -5.72 -23.11 5.10
CA MET A 292 -7.00 -22.81 4.44
C MET A 292 -7.38 -21.36 4.75
N SER A 293 -7.64 -20.59 3.70
CA SER A 293 -8.13 -19.22 3.82
C SER A 293 -9.28 -18.94 2.86
N GLN A 294 -10.20 -18.11 3.31
CA GLN A 294 -11.17 -17.46 2.44
C GLN A 294 -10.89 -15.95 2.42
N PHE A 295 -11.20 -15.30 1.32
CA PHE A 295 -11.03 -13.86 1.20
C PHE A 295 -12.09 -13.21 0.34
N MET A 296 -12.30 -11.93 0.63
CA MET A 296 -13.06 -11.01 -0.20
C MET A 296 -12.27 -9.71 -0.33
N PHE A 297 -12.55 -8.97 -1.38
CA PHE A 297 -11.85 -7.72 -1.67
C PHE A 297 -12.82 -6.67 -2.21
N GLY A 298 -12.38 -5.43 -2.19
CA GLY A 298 -13.07 -4.27 -2.73
C GLY A 298 -12.06 -3.22 -3.15
N LYS A 299 -12.42 -2.45 -4.18
CA LYS A 299 -11.59 -1.38 -4.72
C LYS A 299 -12.35 -0.07 -4.62
N GLY A 300 -11.66 0.99 -4.21
CA GLY A 300 -12.22 2.33 -4.24
C GLY A 300 -11.26 3.36 -3.66
N LYS A 301 -11.65 4.63 -3.76
CA LYS A 301 -10.85 5.74 -3.27
C LYS A 301 -11.22 6.05 -1.82
N GLU A 302 -10.25 5.92 -0.92
CA GLU A 302 -10.40 6.31 0.49
C GLU A 302 -10.34 7.84 0.64
N ALA A 303 -10.89 8.37 1.74
CA ALA A 303 -10.82 9.80 2.04
C ALA A 303 -9.35 10.25 2.18
N GLY A 304 -8.96 11.26 1.40
CA GLY A 304 -7.57 11.76 1.39
C GLY A 304 -6.59 10.91 0.57
N ALA A 305 -6.98 9.74 0.09
CA ALA A 305 -6.13 8.94 -0.81
C ALA A 305 -6.08 9.55 -2.22
N LYS A 306 -4.89 9.55 -2.83
CA LYS A 306 -4.68 10.09 -4.17
C LYS A 306 -5.16 9.14 -5.27
N ALA A 307 -5.05 7.84 -5.04
CA ALA A 307 -5.44 6.76 -5.95
C ALA A 307 -6.35 5.74 -5.23
N PRO A 308 -7.12 4.92 -5.97
CA PRO A 308 -7.90 3.85 -5.38
C PRO A 308 -7.05 2.78 -4.70
N THR A 309 -7.46 2.38 -3.50
CA THR A 309 -6.90 1.23 -2.79
C THR A 309 -7.64 -0.04 -3.18
N LEU A 310 -6.90 -1.12 -3.43
CA LEU A 310 -7.46 -2.46 -3.48
C LEU A 310 -7.26 -3.11 -2.11
N CYS A 311 -8.34 -3.25 -1.36
CA CYS A 311 -8.34 -3.85 -0.03
C CYS A 311 -8.86 -5.29 -0.10
N THR A 312 -8.12 -6.23 0.47
CA THR A 312 -8.48 -7.64 0.62
C THR A 312 -8.51 -7.99 2.11
N VAL A 313 -9.56 -8.67 2.55
CA VAL A 313 -9.61 -9.28 3.88
C VAL A 313 -9.58 -10.79 3.73
N PHE A 314 -8.58 -11.41 4.33
CA PHE A 314 -8.47 -12.86 4.49
C PHE A 314 -9.02 -13.26 5.85
N LEU A 315 -9.63 -14.44 5.92
CA LEU A 315 -9.92 -15.15 7.14
C LEU A 315 -9.21 -16.51 7.04
N ILE A 316 -8.30 -16.78 7.98
CA ILE A 316 -7.43 -17.96 7.98
C ILE A 316 -7.93 -18.94 9.06
N ASP A 317 -8.10 -20.21 8.71
CA ASP A 317 -8.51 -21.23 9.66
C ASP A 317 -7.35 -21.61 10.58
N CYS A 318 -7.52 -21.41 11.90
CA CYS A 318 -6.56 -21.78 12.95
C CYS A 318 -7.14 -22.79 13.94
N GLY A 319 -8.12 -23.59 13.52
CA GLY A 319 -8.78 -24.58 14.37
C GLY A 319 -9.94 -23.99 15.14
N THR A 320 -9.76 -23.74 16.44
CA THR A 320 -10.82 -23.23 17.33
C THR A 320 -11.07 -21.73 17.19
N GLN A 321 -10.15 -21.03 16.53
CA GLN A 321 -10.24 -19.62 16.17
C GLN A 321 -9.91 -19.45 14.69
N TRP A 322 -10.41 -18.38 14.10
CA TRP A 322 -10.02 -17.92 12.78
C TRP A 322 -9.30 -16.58 12.90
N GLN A 323 -8.22 -16.41 12.15
CA GLN A 323 -7.40 -15.20 12.15
C GLN A 323 -7.75 -14.33 10.95
N PRO A 324 -8.36 -13.14 11.13
CA PRO A 324 -8.55 -12.21 10.03
C PRO A 324 -7.28 -11.40 9.77
N VAL A 325 -6.96 -11.22 8.49
CA VAL A 325 -5.82 -10.44 8.00
C VAL A 325 -6.31 -9.46 6.96
N VAL A 326 -6.01 -8.18 7.13
CA VAL A 326 -6.32 -7.14 6.14
C VAL A 326 -5.06 -6.86 5.34
N PHE A 327 -5.22 -6.81 4.03
CA PHE A 327 -4.19 -6.50 3.05
C PHE A 327 -4.67 -5.34 2.17
N ALA A 328 -3.93 -4.25 2.11
CA ALA A 328 -4.21 -3.13 1.22
C ALA A 328 -3.06 -2.95 0.22
N GLN A 329 -3.44 -2.77 -1.03
CA GLN A 329 -2.54 -2.45 -2.14
C GLN A 329 -2.79 -1.00 -2.53
N THR A 330 -1.78 -0.16 -2.30
CA THR A 330 -1.84 1.27 -2.56
C THR A 330 -0.77 1.65 -3.56
N LEU A 331 -1.06 2.69 -4.32
CA LEU A 331 -0.08 3.42 -5.10
C LEU A 331 0.17 4.73 -4.37
N ASP A 332 1.32 4.81 -3.72
CA ASP A 332 1.78 6.04 -3.14
C ASP A 332 2.65 6.75 -4.17
N ASP A 333 2.10 7.82 -4.72
CA ASP A 333 2.85 8.77 -5.52
C ASP A 333 3.15 10.01 -4.65
N PRO A 334 4.38 10.14 -4.13
CA PRO A 334 4.79 11.32 -3.38
C PRO A 334 4.73 12.60 -4.23
N THR A 335 4.63 12.48 -5.57
CA THR A 335 4.75 13.56 -6.55
C THR A 335 3.44 14.00 -7.20
N SER A 336 2.38 13.20 -7.22
CA SER A 336 1.17 13.59 -7.98
C SER A 336 0.16 14.44 -7.20
N THR A 337 -0.34 15.49 -7.86
CA THR A 337 -1.61 16.17 -7.57
C THR A 337 -2.67 15.60 -8.52
N TYR A 338 -3.29 14.46 -8.18
CA TYR A 338 -4.27 13.76 -9.02
C TYR A 338 -3.73 13.39 -10.42
N ILE A 339 -3.34 12.12 -10.61
CA ILE A 339 -3.00 11.63 -11.95
C ILE A 339 -4.32 11.59 -12.77
N LEU A 340 -4.44 12.37 -13.83
CA LEU A 340 -5.46 12.14 -14.86
C LEU A 340 -5.27 10.71 -15.38
N GLY A 341 -6.24 9.83 -15.15
CA GLY A 341 -6.10 8.40 -15.43
C GLY A 341 -5.44 7.59 -14.29
N SER A 342 -5.39 8.10 -13.06
CA SER A 342 -4.92 7.37 -11.86
C SER A 342 -5.60 6.02 -11.70
N ASP A 343 -6.89 5.92 -12.00
CA ASP A 343 -7.67 4.67 -11.99
C ASP A 343 -7.15 3.61 -12.98
N TYR A 344 -6.49 4.06 -14.06
CA TYR A 344 -5.82 3.19 -15.03
C TYR A 344 -4.40 2.86 -14.56
N GLN A 345 -3.63 3.86 -14.14
CA GLN A 345 -2.24 3.65 -13.72
C GLN A 345 -2.09 2.78 -12.46
N VAL A 346 -3.02 2.92 -11.50
CA VAL A 346 -3.03 2.12 -10.27
C VAL A 346 -3.20 0.62 -10.56
N GLN A 347 -3.77 0.24 -11.71
CA GLN A 347 -3.93 -1.17 -12.08
C GLN A 347 -2.58 -1.85 -12.30
N PHE A 348 -1.55 -1.10 -12.70
CA PHE A 348 -0.19 -1.63 -12.84
C PHE A 348 0.56 -1.69 -11.51
N SER A 349 0.09 -1.00 -10.47
CA SER A 349 0.67 -1.03 -9.13
C SER A 349 0.30 -2.31 -8.38
N TYR A 350 -0.96 -2.73 -8.50
CA TYR A 350 -1.46 -3.85 -7.73
C TYR A 350 -0.66 -5.15 -7.91
N PRO A 351 -0.26 -5.58 -9.13
CA PRO A 351 0.55 -6.78 -9.29
C PRO A 351 1.87 -6.74 -8.49
N GLU A 352 2.53 -5.58 -8.45
CA GLU A 352 3.78 -5.39 -7.72
C GLU A 352 3.56 -5.46 -6.21
N SER A 353 2.55 -4.73 -5.68
CA SER A 353 2.18 -4.80 -4.27
C SER A 353 1.75 -6.21 -3.84
N ALA A 354 1.05 -6.94 -4.71
CA ALA A 354 0.69 -8.33 -4.46
C ALA A 354 1.95 -9.21 -4.37
N GLY A 355 2.89 -9.06 -5.30
CA GLY A 355 4.17 -9.78 -5.28
C GLY A 355 4.96 -9.54 -3.99
N VAL A 356 5.02 -8.30 -3.52
CA VAL A 356 5.64 -7.95 -2.22
C VAL A 356 4.92 -8.66 -1.06
N ALA A 357 3.59 -8.60 -1.02
CA ALA A 357 2.79 -9.19 0.05
C ALA A 357 2.91 -10.72 0.15
N GLU A 358 3.11 -11.43 -0.97
CA GLU A 358 3.27 -12.88 -0.96
C GLU A 358 4.49 -13.32 -0.12
N SER A 359 5.55 -12.50 -0.03
CA SER A 359 6.70 -12.78 0.85
C SER A 359 6.32 -12.80 2.33
N PHE A 360 5.36 -11.96 2.73
CA PHE A 360 4.83 -11.93 4.09
C PHE A 360 3.89 -13.10 4.30
N PHE A 361 2.95 -13.31 3.39
CA PHE A 361 1.99 -14.40 3.49
C PHE A 361 2.65 -15.78 3.56
N ALA A 362 3.80 -15.96 2.91
CA ALA A 362 4.61 -17.17 3.01
C ALA A 362 5.10 -17.48 4.43
N SER A 363 5.20 -16.50 5.32
CA SER A 363 5.66 -16.70 6.71
C SER A 363 4.57 -17.16 7.67
N PHE A 364 3.31 -17.12 7.25
CA PHE A 364 2.17 -17.47 8.11
C PHE A 364 2.16 -18.96 8.44
N LYS A 365 1.99 -19.26 9.72
CA LYS A 365 1.92 -20.63 10.24
C LYS A 365 0.80 -20.75 11.24
N CYS A 366 0.06 -21.85 11.14
CA CYS A 366 -0.95 -22.21 12.12
C CYS A 366 -1.15 -23.74 12.12
N PRO A 367 -0.52 -24.49 13.05
CA PRO A 367 -0.50 -25.95 12.99
C PRO A 367 -1.88 -26.60 12.87
N ALA A 368 -2.89 -26.04 13.55
CA ALA A 368 -4.26 -26.57 13.54
C ALA A 368 -5.02 -26.35 12.22
N GLY A 369 -4.54 -25.44 11.35
CA GLY A 369 -5.18 -25.09 10.08
C GLY A 369 -4.55 -25.74 8.84
N LYS A 370 -3.37 -26.33 8.99
CA LYS A 370 -2.55 -26.83 7.89
C LYS A 370 -3.23 -27.99 7.15
N GLY A 371 -3.27 -27.90 5.83
CA GLY A 371 -3.72 -28.99 4.96
C GLY A 371 -5.23 -29.28 4.98
N LYS A 372 -6.02 -28.45 5.67
CA LYS A 372 -7.48 -28.55 5.61
C LYS A 372 -7.95 -28.31 4.17
N PRO A 373 -8.98 -29.02 3.68
CA PRO A 373 -9.48 -28.81 2.31
C PRO A 373 -10.08 -27.41 2.15
N LEU A 374 -9.84 -26.74 1.01
CA LEU A 374 -10.46 -25.44 0.70
C LEU A 374 -11.97 -25.56 0.46
N VAL A 375 -12.44 -26.74 0.04
CA VAL A 375 -13.83 -27.02 -0.26
C VAL A 375 -14.11 -28.50 -0.04
N ASP A 376 -15.30 -28.82 0.48
CA ASP A 376 -15.83 -30.17 0.48
C ASP A 376 -16.22 -30.56 -0.96
N LYS A 377 -15.80 -31.75 -1.40
CA LYS A 377 -16.15 -32.32 -2.71
C LYS A 377 -17.65 -32.28 -2.96
N ALA A 378 -18.49 -32.56 -1.97
CA ALA A 378 -19.95 -32.56 -2.11
C ALA A 378 -20.50 -31.19 -2.51
N VAL A 379 -19.86 -30.10 -2.08
CA VAL A 379 -20.29 -28.74 -2.40
C VAL A 379 -20.12 -28.44 -3.89
N LEU A 380 -19.13 -29.05 -4.55
CA LEU A 380 -18.87 -28.84 -5.99
C LEU A 380 -19.87 -29.57 -6.90
N VAL A 381 -20.64 -30.53 -6.40
CA VAL A 381 -21.64 -31.25 -7.21
C VAL A 381 -22.68 -30.26 -7.73
N GLY A 382 -22.90 -30.25 -9.05
CA GLY A 382 -23.82 -29.31 -9.69
C GLY A 382 -23.68 -29.30 -11.21
N ASN A 383 -24.73 -28.78 -11.87
CA ASN A 383 -24.73 -28.51 -13.30
C ASN A 383 -24.45 -27.03 -13.53
N TYR A 384 -23.25 -26.71 -13.97
CA TYR A 384 -22.79 -25.35 -14.15
C TYR A 384 -22.86 -24.93 -15.62
N ASN A 385 -23.34 -23.73 -15.86
CA ASN A 385 -23.17 -22.99 -17.11
C ASN A 385 -22.01 -22.02 -16.92
N TYR A 386 -21.22 -21.84 -17.97
CA TYR A 386 -20.17 -20.83 -18.00
C TYR A 386 -20.11 -20.19 -19.38
N GLY A 387 -19.59 -18.98 -19.45
CA GLY A 387 -19.36 -18.32 -20.73
C GLY A 387 -18.84 -16.91 -20.54
N THR A 388 -18.21 -16.42 -21.60
CA THR A 388 -17.73 -15.06 -21.70
C THR A 388 -17.68 -14.63 -23.17
N GLY A 389 -17.60 -13.33 -23.39
CA GLY A 389 -17.46 -12.74 -24.70
C GLY A 389 -16.70 -11.43 -24.61
N ALA A 390 -15.88 -11.17 -25.61
CA ALA A 390 -15.21 -9.90 -25.79
C ALA A 390 -15.21 -9.54 -27.28
N ASN A 391 -15.32 -8.25 -27.55
CA ASN A 391 -15.15 -7.67 -28.87
C ASN A 391 -14.15 -6.52 -28.79
N ALA A 392 -13.33 -6.38 -29.82
CA ALA A 392 -12.43 -5.25 -30.01
C ALA A 392 -12.68 -4.65 -31.39
N GLN A 393 -12.80 -3.34 -31.44
CA GLN A 393 -12.93 -2.57 -32.67
C GLN A 393 -11.63 -1.79 -32.88
N TRP A 394 -11.08 -1.93 -34.08
CA TRP A 394 -9.87 -1.25 -34.52
C TRP A 394 -10.24 -0.25 -35.60
N GLU A 395 -9.85 0.99 -35.41
CA GLU A 395 -9.97 2.03 -36.43
C GLU A 395 -8.58 2.39 -36.93
N ASN A 396 -8.35 2.29 -38.24
CA ASN A 396 -7.15 2.83 -38.84
C ASN A 396 -7.31 4.35 -38.96
N ILE A 397 -6.59 5.09 -38.13
CA ILE A 397 -6.66 6.56 -38.06
C ILE A 397 -6.29 7.25 -39.38
N TYR A 398 -5.57 6.58 -40.29
CA TYR A 398 -5.16 7.14 -41.57
C TYR A 398 -6.15 6.86 -42.70
N THR A 399 -6.94 5.78 -42.61
CA THR A 399 -7.86 5.36 -43.67
C THR A 399 -9.33 5.39 -43.27
N GLY A 400 -9.64 5.61 -41.98
CA GLY A 400 -10.98 5.49 -41.40
C GLY A 400 -11.56 4.08 -41.47
N SER A 401 -10.75 3.08 -41.86
CA SER A 401 -11.22 1.70 -42.00
C SER A 401 -11.38 1.06 -40.64
N VAL A 402 -12.55 0.45 -40.41
CA VAL A 402 -12.89 -0.20 -39.16
C VAL A 402 -12.85 -1.71 -39.32
N THR A 403 -12.17 -2.41 -38.41
CA THR A 403 -12.21 -3.88 -38.31
C THR A 403 -12.65 -4.26 -36.92
N MET A 404 -13.61 -5.19 -36.80
CA MET A 404 -14.05 -5.72 -35.52
C MET A 404 -13.68 -7.20 -35.40
N THR A 405 -13.03 -7.54 -34.29
CA THR A 405 -12.72 -8.92 -33.90
C THR A 405 -13.55 -9.29 -32.67
N TYR A 406 -14.11 -10.49 -32.64
CA TYR A 406 -14.83 -11.01 -31.49
C TYR A 406 -14.30 -12.39 -31.10
N VAL A 407 -14.40 -12.69 -29.81
CA VAL A 407 -14.19 -14.01 -29.24
C VAL A 407 -15.27 -14.22 -28.19
N THR A 408 -16.09 -15.25 -28.36
CA THR A 408 -17.03 -15.71 -27.33
C THR A 408 -16.86 -17.20 -27.15
N TYR A 409 -16.99 -17.65 -25.91
CA TYR A 409 -17.07 -19.06 -25.60
C TYR A 409 -17.95 -19.30 -24.38
N GLY A 410 -18.40 -20.54 -24.24
CA GLY A 410 -19.18 -20.97 -23.09
C GLY A 410 -19.59 -22.42 -23.21
N GLY A 411 -20.37 -22.90 -22.27
CA GLY A 411 -20.80 -24.29 -22.25
C GLY A 411 -21.31 -24.73 -20.90
N THR A 412 -21.24 -26.04 -20.66
CA THR A 412 -21.76 -26.66 -19.45
C THR A 412 -20.73 -27.59 -18.83
N LEU A 413 -20.64 -27.62 -17.51
CA LEU A 413 -19.89 -28.60 -16.74
C LEU A 413 -20.81 -29.19 -15.68
N ASN A 414 -21.12 -30.48 -15.77
CA ASN A 414 -21.96 -31.19 -14.82
C ASN A 414 -21.11 -32.11 -13.94
N LEU A 415 -20.83 -31.71 -12.71
CA LEU A 415 -20.10 -32.53 -11.74
C LEU A 415 -21.10 -33.36 -10.93
N LYS A 416 -21.11 -34.69 -11.14
CA LYS A 416 -22.05 -35.61 -10.49
C LYS A 416 -21.49 -36.15 -9.17
N ALA A 417 -22.38 -36.44 -8.21
CA ALA A 417 -22.02 -36.98 -6.89
C ALA A 417 -21.26 -38.31 -6.95
N ASN A 418 -21.52 -39.15 -7.97
CA ASN A 418 -20.82 -40.42 -8.19
C ASN A 418 -19.36 -40.25 -8.71
N GLY A 419 -18.85 -39.02 -8.81
CA GLY A 419 -17.50 -38.74 -9.29
C GLY A 419 -17.34 -38.75 -10.81
N THR A 420 -18.43 -38.72 -11.58
CA THR A 420 -18.39 -38.57 -13.05
C THR A 420 -18.79 -37.16 -13.48
N PHE A 421 -18.40 -36.75 -14.69
CA PHE A 421 -18.79 -35.45 -15.24
C PHE A 421 -19.19 -35.52 -16.70
N ASP A 422 -20.02 -34.56 -17.13
CA ASP A 422 -20.27 -34.24 -18.53
C ASP A 422 -19.82 -32.80 -18.80
N TYR A 423 -19.22 -32.55 -19.96
CA TYR A 423 -18.67 -31.26 -20.35
C TYR A 423 -19.06 -30.90 -21.78
N THR A 424 -19.51 -29.68 -21.97
CA THR A 424 -19.67 -29.08 -23.30
C THR A 424 -18.95 -27.76 -23.35
N TYR A 425 -18.33 -27.47 -24.49
CA TYR A 425 -17.77 -26.16 -24.82
C TYR A 425 -18.22 -25.79 -26.22
N LYS A 426 -18.52 -24.51 -26.41
CA LYS A 426 -18.83 -23.89 -27.68
C LYS A 426 -18.08 -22.57 -27.74
N SER A 427 -17.55 -22.22 -28.89
CA SER A 427 -16.95 -20.91 -29.12
C SER A 427 -17.25 -20.39 -30.51
N ALA A 428 -17.21 -19.07 -30.63
CA ALA A 428 -17.16 -18.38 -31.89
C ALA A 428 -16.06 -17.31 -31.82
N SER A 429 -15.16 -17.29 -32.80
CA SER A 429 -14.11 -16.27 -32.89
C SER A 429 -13.84 -15.88 -34.33
N GLY A 430 -13.43 -14.63 -34.54
CA GLY A 430 -13.04 -14.15 -35.87
C GLY A 430 -13.40 -12.70 -36.12
N GLN A 431 -13.49 -12.35 -37.40
CA GLN A 431 -13.92 -11.03 -37.88
C GLN A 431 -15.37 -11.10 -38.37
N ILE A 432 -16.01 -9.93 -38.51
CA ILE A 432 -17.32 -9.83 -39.18
C ILE A 432 -17.19 -10.47 -40.58
N GLY A 433 -18.05 -11.45 -40.88
CA GLY A 433 -18.04 -12.18 -42.15
C GLY A 433 -17.07 -13.38 -42.24
N ALA A 434 -16.21 -13.60 -41.23
CA ALA A 434 -15.24 -14.70 -41.20
C ALA A 434 -15.21 -15.41 -39.83
N ALA A 435 -16.38 -15.86 -39.36
CA ALA A 435 -16.56 -16.57 -38.10
C ALA A 435 -15.98 -17.99 -38.14
N LYS A 436 -15.22 -18.37 -37.11
CA LYS A 436 -14.87 -19.76 -36.82
C LYS A 436 -15.63 -20.23 -35.59
N PHE A 437 -16.18 -21.43 -35.66
CA PHE A 437 -16.91 -22.04 -34.55
C PHE A 437 -16.14 -23.24 -34.01
N GLY A 438 -16.04 -23.33 -32.68
CA GLY A 438 -15.48 -24.47 -31.97
C GLY A 438 -16.57 -25.18 -31.17
N LYS A 439 -16.47 -26.50 -31.05
CA LYS A 439 -17.33 -27.30 -30.18
C LYS A 439 -16.52 -28.43 -29.56
N ILE A 440 -16.70 -28.65 -28.27
CA ILE A 440 -16.19 -29.84 -27.57
C ILE A 440 -17.35 -30.50 -26.83
N VAL A 441 -17.42 -31.82 -26.87
CA VAL A 441 -18.26 -32.65 -26.00
C VAL A 441 -17.35 -33.69 -25.35
N ALA A 442 -17.41 -33.79 -24.03
CA ALA A 442 -16.55 -34.68 -23.29
C ALA A 442 -17.25 -35.22 -22.03
N ALA A 443 -16.80 -36.39 -21.57
CA ALA A 443 -17.25 -36.98 -20.31
C ALA A 443 -16.11 -37.74 -19.65
N GLY A 444 -16.23 -37.98 -18.35
CA GLY A 444 -15.15 -38.63 -17.60
C GLY A 444 -15.38 -38.73 -16.10
N LYS A 445 -14.27 -38.86 -15.38
CA LYS A 445 -14.24 -38.88 -13.91
C LYS A 445 -13.64 -37.59 -13.37
N TRP A 446 -14.08 -37.15 -12.21
CA TRP A 446 -13.51 -35.98 -11.56
C TRP A 446 -13.11 -36.25 -10.11
N SER A 447 -12.07 -35.56 -9.67
CA SER A 447 -11.51 -35.63 -8.33
C SER A 447 -11.05 -34.27 -7.84
N VAL A 448 -10.85 -34.15 -6.53
CA VAL A 448 -10.27 -32.95 -5.90
C VAL A 448 -9.07 -33.39 -5.08
N SER A 449 -7.95 -32.68 -5.25
CA SER A 449 -6.76 -32.85 -4.42
C SER A 449 -6.25 -31.47 -4.02
N GLY A 450 -6.30 -31.17 -2.72
CA GLY A 450 -6.02 -29.82 -2.22
C GLY A 450 -6.97 -28.78 -2.80
N ASP A 451 -6.43 -27.88 -3.63
CA ASP A 451 -7.15 -26.83 -4.34
C ASP A 451 -7.38 -27.14 -5.82
N ILE A 452 -7.05 -28.34 -6.29
CA ILE A 452 -7.14 -28.72 -7.71
C ILE A 452 -8.35 -29.60 -7.96
N LEU A 453 -9.24 -29.14 -8.84
CA LEU A 453 -10.23 -29.96 -9.53
C LEU A 453 -9.57 -30.61 -10.74
N GLN A 454 -9.55 -31.94 -10.79
CA GLN A 454 -9.04 -32.70 -11.93
C GLN A 454 -10.21 -33.37 -12.65
N LEU A 455 -10.22 -33.26 -13.98
CA LEU A 455 -11.16 -33.90 -14.89
C LEU A 455 -10.38 -34.89 -15.76
N ASP A 456 -10.61 -36.19 -15.58
CA ASP A 456 -9.99 -37.25 -16.37
C ASP A 456 -10.97 -37.72 -17.44
N TYR A 457 -10.66 -37.48 -18.71
CA TYR A 457 -11.55 -37.73 -19.84
C TYR A 457 -11.58 -39.22 -20.21
N THR A 458 -12.78 -39.80 -20.22
CA THR A 458 -13.04 -41.10 -20.84
C THR A 458 -13.52 -40.96 -22.28
N SER A 459 -14.16 -39.83 -22.61
CA SER A 459 -14.51 -39.43 -23.97
C SER A 459 -14.20 -37.94 -24.18
N TYR A 460 -13.67 -37.62 -25.36
CA TYR A 460 -13.37 -36.25 -25.77
C TYR A 460 -13.54 -36.15 -27.30
N ASP A 461 -14.45 -35.31 -27.72
CA ASP A 461 -14.71 -35.02 -29.14
C ASP A 461 -14.73 -33.52 -29.36
N GLN A 462 -13.83 -33.04 -30.21
CA GLN A 462 -13.77 -31.65 -30.65
C GLN A 462 -13.94 -31.49 -32.17
N GLY A 463 -14.45 -32.54 -32.85
CA GLY A 463 -14.63 -32.56 -34.30
C GLY A 463 -13.37 -32.85 -35.11
N ASP A 464 -12.28 -33.27 -34.45
CA ASP A 464 -11.03 -33.69 -35.09
C ASP A 464 -10.45 -34.97 -34.44
N GLY A 465 -9.27 -35.38 -34.88
CA GLY A 465 -8.57 -36.57 -34.37
C GLY A 465 -7.92 -36.40 -32.99
N TYR A 466 -7.89 -35.20 -32.41
CA TYR A 466 -7.23 -34.94 -31.13
C TYR A 466 -8.08 -35.42 -29.95
N LYS A 467 -7.41 -36.04 -28.97
CA LYS A 467 -8.02 -36.60 -27.75
C LYS A 467 -7.32 -36.07 -26.51
N ARG A 468 -7.94 -35.11 -25.82
CA ARG A 468 -7.46 -34.63 -24.53
C ARG A 468 -7.67 -35.72 -23.47
N LYS A 469 -6.65 -35.97 -22.64
CA LYS A 469 -6.71 -37.00 -21.58
C LYS A 469 -7.17 -36.46 -20.24
N GLN A 470 -6.78 -35.24 -19.91
CA GLN A 470 -7.12 -34.64 -18.62
C GLN A 470 -7.20 -33.12 -18.70
N ASP A 471 -7.91 -32.55 -17.74
CA ASP A 471 -7.89 -31.14 -17.39
C ASP A 471 -7.76 -30.90 -15.90
N LYS A 472 -7.14 -29.77 -15.56
CA LYS A 472 -6.93 -29.36 -14.16
C LYS A 472 -7.28 -27.90 -14.00
N PHE A 473 -8.03 -27.61 -12.95
CA PHE A 473 -8.41 -26.27 -12.57
C PHE A 473 -8.11 -26.03 -11.10
N ARG A 474 -7.56 -24.86 -10.79
CA ARG A 474 -7.51 -24.38 -9.42
C ARG A 474 -8.88 -23.86 -9.00
N ILE A 475 -9.37 -24.31 -7.86
CA ILE A 475 -10.63 -23.89 -7.26
C ILE A 475 -10.36 -22.56 -6.54
N ALA A 476 -10.83 -21.46 -7.11
CA ALA A 476 -10.55 -20.11 -6.62
C ALA A 476 -11.72 -19.50 -5.83
N GLY A 477 -12.94 -20.02 -5.98
CA GLY A 477 -14.11 -19.50 -5.28
C GLY A 477 -15.30 -20.45 -5.36
N VAL A 478 -16.06 -20.52 -4.27
CA VAL A 478 -17.29 -21.32 -4.17
C VAL A 478 -18.25 -20.58 -3.25
N VAL A 479 -19.40 -20.21 -3.79
CA VAL A 479 -20.51 -19.59 -3.05
C VAL A 479 -21.76 -20.43 -3.27
N GLN A 480 -22.46 -20.72 -2.18
CA GLN A 480 -23.79 -21.33 -2.20
C GLN A 480 -24.77 -20.33 -1.60
N TYR A 481 -25.83 -20.04 -2.34
CA TYR A 481 -26.91 -19.14 -1.93
C TYR A 481 -28.01 -19.94 -1.24
N SER A 482 -28.88 -19.24 -0.50
CA SER A 482 -29.96 -19.86 0.29
C SER A 482 -30.99 -20.61 -0.56
N ASP A 483 -31.14 -20.24 -1.83
CA ASP A 483 -32.01 -20.89 -2.81
C ASP A 483 -31.39 -22.15 -3.45
N GLY A 484 -30.17 -22.53 -3.04
CA GLY A 484 -29.44 -23.67 -3.58
C GLY A 484 -28.61 -23.36 -4.82
N GLU A 485 -28.64 -22.12 -5.34
CA GLU A 485 -27.76 -21.67 -6.41
C GLU A 485 -26.30 -21.75 -5.97
N LYS A 486 -25.42 -22.17 -6.88
CA LYS A 486 -23.98 -22.22 -6.66
C LYS A 486 -23.25 -21.44 -7.75
N ILE A 487 -22.26 -20.66 -7.34
CA ILE A 487 -21.28 -20.07 -8.22
C ILE A 487 -19.90 -20.57 -7.83
N CYS A 488 -19.19 -21.13 -8.80
CA CYS A 488 -17.81 -21.57 -8.67
C CYS A 488 -16.90 -20.74 -9.58
N VAL A 489 -15.66 -20.56 -9.15
CA VAL A 489 -14.61 -19.93 -9.96
C VAL A 489 -13.49 -20.95 -10.13
N PHE A 490 -13.30 -21.42 -11.36
CA PHE A 490 -12.28 -22.39 -11.72
C PHE A 490 -11.23 -21.71 -12.61
N LYS A 491 -9.95 -21.90 -12.28
CA LYS A 491 -8.83 -21.23 -12.97
C LYS A 491 -7.94 -22.25 -13.67
N PRO A 492 -7.83 -22.21 -15.01
CA PRO A 492 -7.02 -23.18 -15.75
C PRO A 492 -5.51 -22.92 -15.63
N ASP A 493 -5.07 -21.68 -15.35
CA ASP A 493 -3.64 -21.39 -15.13
C ASP A 493 -3.23 -21.71 -13.68
N LEU A 494 -2.63 -22.89 -13.50
CA LEU A 494 -2.18 -23.39 -12.19
C LEU A 494 -0.91 -22.69 -11.67
N ARG A 495 -0.23 -21.90 -12.49
CA ARG A 495 1.01 -21.21 -12.09
C ARG A 495 0.70 -19.94 -11.30
N LEU A 496 -0.49 -19.37 -11.51
CA LEU A 496 -0.88 -18.12 -10.88
C LEU A 496 -1.43 -18.36 -9.47
N VAL A 497 -0.92 -17.56 -8.54
CA VAL A 497 -1.46 -17.50 -7.18
C VAL A 497 -2.87 -16.89 -7.22
N ILE A 498 -3.81 -17.49 -6.48
CA ILE A 498 -5.16 -16.93 -6.35
C ILE A 498 -5.08 -15.72 -5.42
N ASN A 499 -5.43 -14.54 -5.92
CA ASN A 499 -5.54 -13.30 -5.16
C ASN A 499 -6.58 -12.39 -5.84
N ALA A 500 -6.82 -11.20 -5.29
CA ALA A 500 -7.82 -10.28 -5.84
C ALA A 500 -7.61 -10.00 -7.34
N LEU A 501 -6.36 -9.84 -7.79
CA LEU A 501 -6.05 -9.50 -9.18
C LEU A 501 -6.33 -10.65 -10.12
N THR A 502 -5.85 -11.85 -9.76
CA THR A 502 -6.01 -13.00 -10.63
C THR A 502 -7.48 -13.38 -10.77
N VAL A 503 -8.31 -13.14 -9.75
CA VAL A 503 -9.75 -13.41 -9.84
C VAL A 503 -10.56 -12.29 -10.50
N MET A 504 -10.08 -11.05 -10.51
CA MET A 504 -10.71 -9.92 -11.24
C MET A 504 -10.49 -9.98 -12.75
N ASP A 505 -9.26 -10.27 -13.20
CA ASP A 505 -8.85 -10.00 -14.59
C ASP A 505 -9.25 -11.11 -15.57
N LYS A 506 -9.36 -12.39 -15.13
CA LYS A 506 -9.42 -13.55 -16.05
C LYS A 506 -10.22 -14.76 -15.54
N SER A 507 -11.30 -14.56 -14.80
CA SER A 507 -12.01 -15.68 -14.16
C SER A 507 -13.16 -16.21 -15.00
N ASP A 508 -13.16 -17.52 -15.24
CA ASP A 508 -14.34 -18.22 -15.72
C ASP A 508 -15.26 -18.51 -14.53
N TYR A 509 -16.44 -17.90 -14.55
CA TYR A 509 -17.49 -18.12 -13.56
C TYR A 509 -18.43 -19.23 -14.03
N TYR A 510 -18.67 -20.18 -13.15
CA TYR A 510 -19.50 -21.34 -13.36
C TYR A 510 -20.73 -21.20 -12.45
N SER A 511 -21.90 -20.94 -13.01
CA SER A 511 -23.14 -20.79 -12.24
C SER A 511 -24.11 -21.93 -12.51
N THR A 512 -24.78 -22.43 -11.48
CA THR A 512 -25.90 -23.38 -11.66
C THR A 512 -27.18 -22.71 -12.16
N LYS A 513 -27.22 -21.37 -12.16
CA LYS A 513 -28.26 -20.58 -12.78
C LYS A 513 -27.94 -20.36 -14.26
N LYS A 514 -28.99 -20.19 -15.06
CA LYS A 514 -28.87 -19.91 -16.49
C LYS A 514 -28.79 -18.42 -16.74
#